data_AF-A0A0G0TP05-F1
#
_entry.id   AF-A0A0G0TP05-F1
#
_cell.length_a   1.000
_cell.length_b   1.000
_cell.length_c   1.000
_cell.angle_alpha   90.00
_cell.angle_beta   90.00
_cell.angle_gamma   90.00
#
_symmetry.space_group_name_H-M   'P 1'
#
loop_
_entity.id
_entity.type
_entity.pdbx_description
1 polymer ?
#
loop_
_entity_poly.entity_id
_entity_poly.type
_entity_poly.pdbx_seq_one_letter_code
_entity_poly.pdbx_strand_id
1 'polypeptide(L)'
;MITTPVKLWRRQKDTATHIGRVGRILNWTIIRIPPKAFHNEAPYPVVIVEYENNERTIGQLVDWDQSDLKKDRKVTAVLRRTFSGDLESVIAYHIKLKPI
;
A
#
# COMPACT_ATOMS: atom_id res chain seq x y z
N MET A 1 4.51 16.57 11.50
CA MET A 1 3.05 16.79 11.35
C MET A 1 2.35 15.80 12.29
N ILE A 2 1.76 16.29 13.39
CA ILE A 2 1.07 15.42 14.36
C ILE A 2 -0.22 14.92 13.72
N THR A 3 -0.37 13.61 13.57
CA THR A 3 -1.59 13.01 13.02
C THR A 3 -2.45 12.57 14.20
N THR A 4 -3.58 13.26 14.43
CA THR A 4 -4.48 12.90 15.54
C THR A 4 -5.26 11.62 15.24
N PRO A 5 -5.66 10.85 16.26
CA PRO A 5 -6.54 9.67 16.11
C PRO A 5 -7.78 9.93 15.24
N VAL A 6 -8.46 11.07 15.46
CA VAL A 6 -9.66 11.47 14.72
C VAL A 6 -9.36 11.66 13.23
N LYS A 7 -8.20 12.21 12.89
CA LYS A 7 -7.80 12.43 11.49
C LYS A 7 -7.47 11.11 10.79
N LEU A 8 -6.89 10.14 11.49
CA LEU A 8 -6.66 8.79 10.97
C LEU A 8 -7.98 8.09 10.67
N TRP A 9 -8.91 8.09 11.64
CA TRP A 9 -10.22 7.47 11.48
C TRP A 9 -11.01 8.04 10.27
N ARG A 10 -11.04 9.36 10.11
CA ARG A 10 -11.73 10.00 8.97
C ARG A 10 -11.17 9.61 7.60
N ARG A 11 -9.87 9.30 7.51
CA ARG A 11 -9.19 8.94 6.25
C ARG A 11 -9.40 7.49 5.84
N GLN A 12 -9.89 6.63 6.73
CA GLN A 12 -10.02 5.19 6.47
C GLN A 12 -11.37 4.76 5.88
N LYS A 13 -12.35 5.67 5.76
CA LYS A 13 -13.72 5.34 5.36
C LYS A 13 -13.81 4.49 4.09
N ASP A 14 -12.97 4.79 3.11
CA ASP A 14 -13.00 4.13 1.80
C ASP A 14 -11.97 3.00 1.66
N THR A 15 -11.21 2.69 2.72
CA THR A 15 -10.19 1.62 2.66
C THR A 15 -10.85 0.25 2.45
N ALA A 16 -12.00 0.01 3.10
CA ALA A 16 -12.69 -1.27 3.03
C ALA A 16 -13.24 -1.60 1.63
N THR A 17 -13.60 -0.60 0.84
CA THR A 17 -14.23 -0.80 -0.50
C THR A 17 -13.27 -1.35 -1.54
N HIS A 18 -11.97 -1.30 -1.25
CA HIS A 18 -10.90 -1.73 -2.15
C HIS A 18 -10.38 -3.13 -1.83
N ILE A 19 -10.73 -3.71 -0.67
CA ILE A 19 -10.24 -5.03 -0.25
C ILE A 19 -10.67 -6.10 -1.27
N GLY A 20 -9.72 -6.94 -1.69
CA GLY A 20 -9.96 -8.05 -2.61
C GLY A 20 -10.05 -7.65 -4.08
N ARG A 21 -10.03 -6.35 -4.43
CA ARG A 21 -10.02 -5.92 -5.83
C ARG A 21 -8.77 -6.41 -6.53
N VAL A 22 -8.92 -6.84 -7.78
CA VAL A 22 -7.84 -7.33 -8.63
C VAL A 22 -7.52 -6.29 -9.69
N GLY A 23 -6.22 -6.09 -9.93
CA GLY A 23 -5.72 -5.18 -10.95
C GLY A 23 -4.40 -5.64 -11.53
N ARG A 24 -3.82 -4.80 -12.37
CA ARG A 24 -2.54 -5.03 -13.04
C ARG A 24 -1.57 -3.87 -12.85
N ILE A 25 -0.28 -4.19 -12.67
CA ILE A 25 0.77 -3.19 -12.51
C ILE A 25 1.00 -2.45 -13.83
N LEU A 26 0.82 -1.13 -13.83
CA LEU A 26 1.15 -0.26 -14.96
C LEU A 26 2.63 0.14 -14.93
N ASN A 27 3.13 0.50 -13.75
CA ASN A 27 4.52 0.91 -13.55
C ASN A 27 4.94 0.69 -12.09
N TRP A 28 6.25 0.62 -11.84
CA TRP A 28 6.79 0.40 -10.51
C TRP A 28 8.10 1.15 -10.28
N THR A 29 8.43 1.37 -9.02
CA THR A 29 9.74 1.89 -8.57
C THR A 29 10.09 1.28 -7.23
N ILE A 30 11.37 1.30 -6.84
CA ILE A 30 11.84 0.83 -5.53
C ILE A 30 12.28 2.04 -4.72
N ILE A 31 11.63 2.26 -3.58
CA ILE A 31 12.06 3.25 -2.61
C ILE A 31 13.16 2.63 -1.75
N ARG A 32 14.38 3.13 -1.93
CA ARG A 32 15.58 2.67 -1.19
C ARG A 32 15.85 3.50 0.07
N ILE A 33 15.52 4.79 0.02
CA ILE A 33 15.75 5.74 1.12
C ILE A 33 14.41 6.39 1.47
N PRO A 34 13.60 5.77 2.34
CA PRO A 34 12.31 6.32 2.72
C PRO A 34 12.41 7.27 3.93
N PRO A 35 11.32 8.00 4.25
CA PRO A 35 11.19 8.73 5.50
C PRO A 35 11.30 7.81 6.72
N LYS A 36 11.64 8.38 7.89
CA LYS A 36 11.84 7.64 9.15
C LYS A 36 10.71 6.66 9.50
N ALA A 37 9.46 7.03 9.23
CA ALA A 37 8.28 6.20 9.52
C ALA A 37 8.22 4.87 8.74
N PHE A 38 8.92 4.76 7.61
CA PHE A 38 8.95 3.58 6.73
C PHE A 38 10.35 2.97 6.63
N HIS A 39 11.28 3.38 7.50
CA HIS A 39 12.66 2.91 7.46
C HIS A 39 12.75 1.38 7.62
N ASN A 40 11.91 0.80 8.46
CA ASN A 40 11.84 -0.64 8.71
C ASN A 40 11.32 -1.45 7.51
N GLU A 41 10.76 -0.77 6.50
CA GLU A 41 10.25 -1.42 5.29
C GLU A 41 11.22 -1.25 4.11
N ALA A 42 12.29 -0.45 4.27
CA ALA A 42 13.25 -0.21 3.21
C ALA A 42 14.10 -1.47 2.92
N PRO A 43 14.39 -1.78 1.65
CA PRO A 43 13.80 -1.22 0.43
C PRO A 43 12.42 -1.82 0.13
N TYR A 44 11.49 -1.00 -0.36
CA TYR A 44 10.17 -1.49 -0.78
C TYR A 44 9.74 -0.98 -2.16
N PRO A 45 9.09 -1.81 -2.97
CA PRO A 45 8.49 -1.40 -4.23
C PRO A 45 7.18 -0.63 -4.01
N VAL A 46 7.00 0.40 -4.82
CA VAL A 46 5.75 1.12 -4.99
C VAL A 46 5.29 0.94 -6.42
N VAL A 47 4.01 0.64 -6.59
CA VAL A 47 3.41 0.28 -7.88
C VAL A 47 2.22 1.17 -8.17
N ILE A 48 2.02 1.47 -9.45
CA ILE A 48 0.78 2.05 -10.00
C ILE A 48 -0.02 0.88 -10.55
N VAL A 49 -1.26 0.72 -10.10
CA VAL A 49 -2.15 -0.36 -10.52
C VAL A 49 -3.39 0.20 -11.18
N GLU A 50 -3.85 -0.49 -12.22
CA GLU A 50 -5.15 -0.28 -12.84
C GLU A 50 -6.05 -1.48 -12.51
N TYR A 51 -7.18 -1.21 -11.87
CA TYR A 51 -8.21 -2.19 -11.57
C TYR A 51 -9.15 -2.41 -12.78
N GLU A 52 -9.99 -3.43 -12.71
CA GLU A 52 -10.92 -3.79 -13.80
C GLU A 52 -11.93 -2.67 -14.14
N ASN A 53 -12.27 -1.82 -13.17
CA ASN A 53 -13.14 -0.65 -13.36
C ASN A 53 -12.42 0.58 -13.93
N ASN A 54 -11.20 0.43 -14.45
CA ASN A 54 -10.30 1.51 -14.91
C ASN A 54 -9.87 2.49 -13.81
N GLU A 55 -10.18 2.21 -12.55
CA GLU A 55 -9.67 2.99 -11.42
C GLU A 55 -8.18 2.71 -11.24
N ARG A 56 -7.42 3.78 -10.95
CA ARG A 56 -5.98 3.69 -10.73
C ARG A 56 -5.65 4.00 -9.29
N THR A 57 -4.76 3.22 -8.70
CA THR A 57 -4.29 3.42 -7.34
C THR A 57 -2.78 3.25 -7.27
N ILE A 58 -2.16 3.97 -6.34
CA ILE A 58 -0.74 3.87 -6.02
C ILE A 58 -0.64 3.21 -4.66
N GLY A 59 0.22 2.21 -4.54
CA GLY A 59 0.40 1.49 -3.29
C GLY A 59 1.73 0.77 -3.23
N GLN A 60 2.10 0.37 -2.01
CA GLN A 60 3.26 -0.48 -1.80
C GLN A 60 2.93 -1.92 -2.19
N LEU A 61 3.85 -2.58 -2.87
CA LEU A 61 3.75 -4.00 -3.17
C LEU A 61 4.38 -4.81 -2.03
N VAL A 62 3.65 -5.81 -1.53
CA VAL A 62 4.02 -6.69 -0.41
C VAL A 62 3.96 -8.15 -0.82
N ASP A 63 4.67 -9.01 -0.09
CA ASP A 63 4.83 -10.45 -0.39
C ASP A 63 5.21 -10.68 -1.88
N TRP A 64 6.26 -10.01 -2.34
CA TRP A 64 6.68 -9.99 -3.75
C TRP A 64 8.08 -10.56 -3.93
N ASP A 65 8.33 -11.09 -5.13
CA ASP A 65 9.64 -11.47 -5.63
C ASP A 65 10.07 -10.57 -6.79
N GLN A 66 11.37 -10.53 -7.09
CA GLN A 66 11.90 -9.67 -8.14
C GLN A 66 11.26 -9.91 -9.52
N SER A 67 10.80 -11.13 -9.79
CA SER A 67 10.05 -11.48 -11.01
C SER A 67 8.65 -10.86 -11.11
N ASP A 68 8.08 -10.39 -10.00
CA ASP A 68 6.78 -9.71 -9.95
C ASP A 68 6.87 -8.24 -10.37
N LEU A 69 8.06 -7.64 -10.31
CA LEU A 69 8.30 -6.25 -10.68
C LEU A 69 8.35 -6.10 -12.21
N LYS A 70 7.20 -6.30 -12.84
CA LYS A 70 7.00 -6.14 -14.28
C LYS A 70 5.61 -5.56 -14.58
N LYS A 71 5.50 -4.96 -15.76
CA LYS A 71 4.22 -4.50 -16.28
C LYS A 71 3.25 -5.67 -16.44
N ASP A 72 1.96 -5.38 -16.31
CA ASP A 72 0.84 -6.31 -16.44
C ASP A 72 0.83 -7.49 -15.44
N ARG A 73 1.69 -7.45 -14.41
CA ARG A 73 1.60 -8.41 -13.29
C ARG A 73 0.28 -8.20 -12.56
N LYS A 74 -0.49 -9.28 -12.39
CA LYS A 74 -1.72 -9.28 -11.62
C LYS A 74 -1.43 -9.15 -10.13
N VAL A 75 -2.22 -8.32 -9.46
CA VAL A 75 -2.13 -8.07 -8.03
C VAL A 75 -3.52 -7.95 -7.43
N THR A 76 -3.64 -8.24 -6.13
CA THR A 76 -4.85 -8.05 -5.33
C THR A 76 -4.61 -7.03 -4.23
N ALA A 77 -5.64 -6.24 -3.92
CA ALA A 77 -5.65 -5.29 -2.83
C ALA A 77 -5.87 -5.98 -1.48
N VAL A 78 -4.90 -5.86 -0.58
CA VAL A 78 -4.90 -6.48 0.75
C VAL A 78 -4.83 -5.43 1.85
N LEU A 79 -5.53 -5.68 2.96
CA LEU A 79 -5.44 -4.82 4.14
C LEU A 79 -4.14 -5.10 4.90
N ARG A 80 -3.33 -4.07 5.15
CA ARG A 80 -2.09 -4.16 5.93
C ARG A 80 -1.98 -2.99 6.89
N ARG A 81 -1.24 -3.20 7.98
CA ARG A 81 -0.84 -2.11 8.88
C ARG A 81 0.07 -1.14 8.12
N THR A 82 -0.16 0.16 8.26
CA THR A 82 0.58 1.18 7.50
C THR A 82 1.96 1.45 8.08
N PHE A 83 2.01 1.86 9.35
CA PHE A 83 3.24 2.11 10.10
C PHE A 83 2.97 1.88 11.59
N SER A 84 4.02 1.63 12.36
CA SER A 84 3.98 1.62 13.82
C SER A 84 4.16 3.06 14.33
N GLY A 85 3.07 3.68 14.80
CA GLY A 85 3.16 4.85 15.67
C GLY A 85 3.57 4.44 17.09
N ASP A 86 3.59 5.40 18.01
CA ASP A 86 3.87 5.17 19.43
C ASP A 86 2.86 4.19 20.06
N LEU A 87 3.24 3.57 21.18
CA LEU A 87 2.45 2.55 21.89
C LEU A 87 1.02 3.01 22.23
N GLU A 88 0.81 4.31 22.44
CA GLU A 88 -0.51 4.89 22.77
C GLU A 88 -1.28 5.39 21.53
N SER A 89 -0.76 5.18 20.32
CA SER A 89 -1.36 5.66 19.08
C SER A 89 -2.31 4.64 18.44
N VAL A 90 -3.25 5.14 17.63
CA VAL A 90 -4.17 4.28 16.87
C VAL A 90 -3.41 3.47 15.83
N ILE A 91 -3.70 2.17 15.77
CA ILE A 91 -3.17 1.28 14.72
C ILE A 91 -3.91 1.58 13.42
N ALA A 92 -3.21 2.22 12.47
CA ALA A 92 -3.74 2.50 11.15
C ALA A 92 -3.53 1.32 10.19
N TYR A 93 -4.59 0.95 9.49
CA TYR A 93 -4.59 0.03 8.37
C TYR A 93 -4.79 0.79 7.06
N HIS A 94 -4.20 0.27 5.98
CA HIS A 94 -4.30 0.78 4.62
C HIS A 94 -4.22 -0.37 3.61
N ILE A 95 -4.64 -0.11 2.37
CA ILE A 95 -4.51 -1.07 1.29
C ILE A 95 -3.06 -1.11 0.80
N LYS A 96 -2.47 -2.30 0.82
CA LYS A 96 -1.25 -2.62 0.07
C LYS A 96 -1.60 -3.60 -1.05
N LEU A 97 -0.69 -3.82 -1.97
CA LEU A 97 -0.92 -4.64 -3.15
C LEU A 97 -0.09 -5.92 -3.05
N LYS A 98 -0.67 -7.06 -3.37
CA LYS A 98 -0.01 -8.36 -3.30
C LYS A 98 -0.04 -9.04 -4.68
N PRO A 99 1.07 -9.54 -5.22
CA PRO A 99 1.07 -10.38 -6.42
C PRO A 99 0.18 -11.61 -6.28
N ILE A 100 -0.47 -12.02 -7.39
CA ILE A 100 -1.26 -13.25 -7.50
C ILE A 100 -0.47 -14.32 -8.24
#